data_AF-A0A2B7IDE4-F1
#
_entry.id   AF-A0A2B7IDE4-F1
#
_cell.length_a   1.000
_cell.length_b   1.000
_cell.length_c   1.000
_cell.angle_alpha   90.00
_cell.angle_beta   90.00
_cell.angle_gamma   90.00
#
_symmetry.space_group_name_H-M   'P 1'
#
loop_
_entity.id
_entity.type
_entity.pdbx_description
1 polymer ?
#
loop_
_entity_poly.entity_id
_entity_poly.type
_entity_poly.pdbx_seq_one_letter_code
_entity_poly.pdbx_strand_id
1 'polypeptide(L)'
;MAFSLDIRCHSEIGLVRRNNQDSGYVSPRMLVVADGMGGAAAGDLASTVAVRHVAKADRRFSGEGSPARPQGEEMLTVLSGAVADANDELADLVAWDSSLEGMGTTFCGAMFSGTQLGIVHIGDSRGYLLRQGRMKRMTHDHSWVQSLIDDGRITPEEAAVHPHRSLLLKVLNGQPQHIPDTQIVDLRLGDRILFCSDGLCGLVNDDTIGEHLNTTNLDDVVDLLTTDAHAGGGTDNITIVVAEVVEADPNLDASEPHIIGAATTRKVPEHEVTAPLPLDQPASATNNDGKSTVLFDSEAEESMRYAPVDSMTRHRRHWLWPVVILAFVAVVVGGIFGARAYLNTQYYVGTDDDTVAIYQGSPDNLAWIQLSHVTEKTNIKTADLPRYYRDRVLGNIRVSSMDSAHATVAELRTGAQQCKVIREAATAPPPTKPATPPSTPPQPSASGPTANAHHTPQPSAVPTPAMPTPTSAMPSPSAAGHEVDLPAVTSGDCQ
;
A
#
# COMPACT_ATOMS: atom_id res chain seq x y z
N MET A 1 -57.17 -2.31 8.31
CA MET A 1 -56.95 -3.71 8.70
C MET A 1 -55.45 -3.89 8.82
N ALA A 2 -54.96 -4.62 9.82
CA ALA A 2 -53.55 -5.00 9.87
C ALA A 2 -53.36 -6.27 9.03
N PHE A 3 -52.24 -6.37 8.33
CA PHE A 3 -51.83 -7.54 7.55
C PHE A 3 -50.69 -8.28 8.26
N SER A 4 -50.48 -9.53 7.85
CA SER A 4 -49.31 -10.34 8.22
C SER A 4 -48.45 -10.62 6.99
N LEU A 5 -47.24 -11.15 7.20
CA LEU A 5 -46.32 -11.53 6.12
C LEU A 5 -46.14 -13.05 6.12
N ASP A 6 -46.42 -13.70 4.98
CA ASP A 6 -45.94 -15.06 4.72
C ASP A 6 -44.56 -14.96 4.07
N ILE A 7 -43.54 -15.49 4.74
CA ILE A 7 -42.13 -15.22 4.41
C ILE A 7 -41.44 -16.52 3.99
N ARG A 8 -40.66 -16.46 2.91
CA ARG A 8 -39.65 -17.46 2.57
C ARG A 8 -38.30 -16.79 2.40
N CYS A 9 -37.25 -17.52 2.76
CA CYS A 9 -35.90 -16.99 2.66
C CYS A 9 -34.91 -18.10 2.34
N HIS A 10 -33.84 -17.73 1.64
CA HIS A 10 -32.77 -18.63 1.24
C HIS A 10 -31.44 -17.88 1.25
N SER A 11 -30.36 -18.57 1.62
CA SER A 11 -29.01 -18.03 1.52
C SER A 11 -28.01 -19.14 1.28
N GLU A 12 -27.14 -18.98 0.29
CA GLU A 12 -26.14 -19.97 -0.09
C GLU A 12 -24.85 -19.35 -0.62
N ILE A 13 -23.80 -20.18 -0.69
CA ILE A 13 -22.47 -19.76 -1.14
C ILE A 13 -22.43 -19.45 -2.65
N GLY A 14 -23.31 -20.07 -3.44
CA GLY A 14 -23.19 -20.12 -4.89
C GLY A 14 -22.16 -21.16 -5.37
N LEU A 15 -21.78 -21.10 -6.65
CA LEU A 15 -20.96 -22.11 -7.33
C LEU A 15 -19.45 -21.79 -7.32
N VAL A 16 -19.08 -20.52 -7.12
CA VAL A 16 -17.70 -20.04 -7.30
C VAL A 16 -17.05 -19.59 -5.99
N ARG A 17 -17.80 -18.92 -5.10
CA ARG A 17 -17.26 -18.42 -3.83
C ARG A 17 -16.91 -19.59 -2.89
N ARG A 18 -16.02 -19.34 -1.93
CA ARG A 18 -15.56 -20.37 -0.97
C ARG A 18 -16.36 -20.39 0.32
N ASN A 19 -16.94 -19.25 0.66
CA ASN A 19 -17.71 -19.01 1.86
C ASN A 19 -18.86 -18.08 1.52
N ASN A 20 -19.88 -18.10 2.38
CA ASN A 20 -20.99 -17.19 2.32
C ASN A 20 -20.63 -15.96 3.15
N GLN A 21 -20.63 -14.78 2.54
CA GLN A 21 -20.41 -13.50 3.18
C GLN A 21 -21.71 -12.70 3.31
N ASP A 22 -22.80 -13.16 2.70
CA ASP A 22 -24.13 -12.60 2.91
C ASP A 22 -24.69 -13.02 4.26
N SER A 23 -25.49 -12.15 4.84
CA SER A 23 -26.32 -12.44 6.00
C SER A 23 -27.74 -11.93 5.76
N GLY A 24 -28.73 -12.60 6.37
CA GLY A 24 -30.11 -12.15 6.35
C GLY A 24 -30.80 -12.28 7.70
N TYR A 25 -31.82 -11.46 7.91
CA TYR A 25 -32.69 -11.51 9.08
C TYR A 25 -34.14 -11.37 8.67
N VAL A 26 -34.97 -12.25 9.21
CA VAL A 26 -36.40 -12.29 8.92
C VAL A 26 -37.19 -12.48 10.21
N SER A 27 -38.22 -11.66 10.39
CA SER A 27 -39.19 -11.76 11.47
C SER A 27 -40.55 -11.29 10.96
N PRO A 28 -41.63 -11.42 11.76
CA PRO A 28 -42.93 -10.83 11.41
C PRO A 28 -42.92 -9.32 11.18
N ARG A 29 -41.81 -8.64 11.49
CA ARG A 29 -41.66 -7.19 11.39
C ARG A 29 -40.46 -6.74 10.57
N MET A 30 -39.46 -7.58 10.33
CA MET A 30 -38.24 -7.15 9.66
C MET A 30 -37.84 -8.13 8.56
N LEU A 31 -37.47 -7.58 7.40
CA LEU A 31 -36.96 -8.31 6.25
C LEU A 31 -35.63 -7.66 5.87
N VAL A 32 -34.50 -8.36 6.00
CA VAL A 32 -33.17 -7.77 5.79
C VAL A 32 -32.25 -8.72 5.06
N VAL A 33 -31.50 -8.15 4.11
CA VAL A 33 -30.35 -8.75 3.44
C VAL A 33 -29.16 -7.81 3.59
N ALA A 34 -27.98 -8.37 3.88
CA ALA A 34 -26.72 -7.66 3.99
C ALA A 34 -25.64 -8.48 3.27
N ASP A 35 -25.02 -7.90 2.25
CA ASP A 35 -23.98 -8.53 1.43
C ASP A 35 -22.60 -8.04 1.91
N GLY A 36 -21.79 -8.96 2.41
CA GLY A 36 -20.52 -8.68 3.06
C GLY A 36 -19.34 -8.65 2.10
N MET A 37 -18.57 -7.58 2.13
CA MET A 37 -17.37 -7.37 1.32
C MET A 37 -16.11 -7.12 2.16
N GLY A 38 -14.94 -7.34 1.53
CA GLY A 38 -13.63 -7.11 2.14
C GLY A 38 -12.96 -8.40 2.58
N GLY A 39 -12.17 -9.01 1.68
CA GLY A 39 -11.47 -10.28 1.92
C GLY A 39 -12.38 -11.44 2.36
N ALA A 40 -11.90 -12.68 2.34
CA ALA A 40 -12.78 -13.81 2.69
C ALA A 40 -13.28 -13.76 4.15
N ALA A 41 -12.51 -13.23 5.10
CA ALA A 41 -12.82 -13.30 6.54
C ALA A 41 -13.37 -12.02 7.17
N ALA A 42 -13.46 -10.91 6.42
CA ALA A 42 -13.93 -9.62 6.94
C ALA A 42 -15.33 -9.27 6.42
N GLY A 43 -15.69 -9.66 5.20
CA GLY A 43 -17.06 -9.50 4.68
C GLY A 43 -18.10 -10.28 5.47
N ASP A 44 -17.82 -11.53 5.83
CA ASP A 44 -18.75 -12.37 6.60
C ASP A 44 -19.01 -11.79 8.01
N LEU A 45 -17.99 -11.17 8.61
CA LEU A 45 -18.09 -10.45 9.88
C LEU A 45 -18.93 -9.18 9.72
N ALA A 46 -18.70 -8.41 8.66
CA ALA A 46 -19.38 -7.14 8.45
C ALA A 46 -20.90 -7.31 8.29
N SER A 47 -21.34 -8.24 7.43
CA SER A 47 -22.77 -8.53 7.25
C SER A 47 -23.40 -9.11 8.52
N THR A 48 -22.64 -9.91 9.28
CA THR A 48 -23.08 -10.45 10.57
C THR A 48 -23.32 -9.35 11.60
N VAL A 49 -22.44 -8.33 11.68
CA VAL A 49 -22.61 -7.19 12.59
C VAL A 49 -23.91 -6.44 12.26
N ALA A 50 -24.17 -6.16 10.97
CA ALA A 50 -25.40 -5.50 10.54
C ALA A 50 -26.65 -6.27 10.96
N VAL A 51 -26.73 -7.57 10.65
CA VAL A 51 -27.87 -8.43 11.03
C VAL A 51 -28.04 -8.52 12.55
N ARG A 52 -26.94 -8.58 13.31
CA ARG A 52 -27.00 -8.67 14.78
C ARG A 52 -27.64 -7.45 15.42
N HIS A 53 -27.33 -6.24 14.93
CA HIS A 53 -27.95 -5.01 15.43
C HIS A 53 -29.41 -4.87 15.05
N VAL A 54 -29.80 -5.28 13.84
CA VAL A 54 -31.21 -5.36 13.45
C VAL A 54 -31.96 -6.32 14.37
N ALA A 55 -31.44 -7.53 14.59
CA ALA A 55 -32.07 -8.49 15.48
C ALA A 55 -32.19 -7.96 16.92
N LYS A 56 -31.20 -7.18 17.38
CA LYS A 56 -31.25 -6.50 18.69
C LYS A 56 -32.32 -5.42 18.74
N ALA A 57 -32.50 -4.66 17.66
CA ALA A 57 -33.55 -3.65 17.55
C ALA A 57 -34.94 -4.28 17.51
N ASP A 58 -35.14 -5.36 16.74
CA ASP A 58 -36.44 -6.05 16.65
C ASP A 58 -36.90 -6.62 17.99
N ARG A 59 -35.98 -7.20 18.77
CA ARG A 59 -36.31 -7.75 20.11
C ARG A 59 -36.92 -6.72 21.07
N ARG A 60 -36.70 -5.42 20.87
CA ARG A 60 -37.29 -4.36 21.71
C ARG A 60 -38.81 -4.31 21.62
N PHE A 61 -39.37 -4.87 20.54
CA PHE A 61 -40.80 -4.90 20.27
C PHE A 61 -41.38 -6.31 20.48
N SER A 62 -40.58 -7.31 20.85
CA SER A 62 -41.01 -8.69 21.07
C SER A 62 -41.25 -8.97 22.56
N GLY A 63 -42.40 -9.58 22.88
CA GLY A 63 -42.73 -10.05 24.23
C GLY A 63 -43.83 -9.27 24.93
N GLU A 64 -44.28 -9.79 26.06
CA GLU A 64 -45.38 -9.22 26.85
C GLU A 64 -45.00 -7.86 27.44
N GLY A 65 -45.84 -6.85 27.23
CA GLY A 65 -45.57 -5.46 27.65
C GLY A 65 -44.68 -4.66 26.69
N SER A 66 -44.35 -5.21 25.52
CA SER A 66 -43.62 -4.47 24.48
C SER A 66 -44.41 -3.27 23.96
N PRO A 67 -43.73 -2.19 23.54
CA PRO A 67 -44.38 -1.06 22.89
C PRO A 67 -45.12 -1.49 21.62
N ALA A 68 -46.10 -0.67 21.22
CA ALA A 68 -46.81 -0.86 19.97
C ALA A 68 -45.82 -0.89 18.79
N ARG A 69 -46.19 -1.61 17.72
CA ARG A 69 -45.38 -1.68 16.50
C ARG A 69 -45.19 -0.27 15.93
N PRO A 70 -43.94 0.15 15.65
CA PRO A 70 -43.65 1.43 15.02
C PRO A 70 -44.43 1.66 13.72
N GLN A 71 -44.79 2.92 13.46
CA GLN A 71 -45.50 3.33 12.25
C GLN A 71 -44.82 4.53 11.59
N GLY A 72 -45.01 4.68 10.27
CA GLY A 72 -44.44 5.78 9.50
C GLY A 72 -42.92 5.95 9.73
N GLU A 73 -42.51 7.19 10.00
CA GLU A 73 -41.11 7.59 10.22
C GLU A 73 -40.45 6.93 11.45
N GLU A 74 -41.23 6.43 12.41
CA GLU A 74 -40.67 5.71 13.56
C GLU A 74 -40.00 4.40 13.12
N MET A 75 -40.55 3.71 12.11
CA MET A 75 -39.94 2.53 11.52
C MET A 75 -38.55 2.84 10.96
N LEU A 76 -38.44 3.97 10.25
CA LEU A 76 -37.17 4.43 9.68
C LEU A 76 -36.18 4.79 10.79
N THR A 77 -36.63 5.48 11.83
CA THR A 77 -35.80 5.85 12.98
C THR A 77 -35.21 4.61 13.67
N VAL A 78 -36.03 3.57 13.87
CA VAL A 78 -35.59 2.31 14.49
C VAL A 78 -34.58 1.60 13.60
N LEU A 79 -34.89 1.43 12.31
CA LEU A 79 -34.05 0.64 11.41
C LEU A 79 -32.75 1.39 11.04
N SER A 80 -32.81 2.69 10.74
CA SER A 80 -31.64 3.52 10.51
C SER A 80 -30.77 3.64 11.76
N GLY A 81 -31.36 3.67 12.97
CA GLY A 81 -30.62 3.61 14.22
C GLY A 81 -29.84 2.29 14.38
N ALA A 82 -30.46 1.16 14.06
CA ALA A 82 -29.77 -0.14 14.07
C ALA A 82 -28.64 -0.23 13.04
N VAL A 83 -28.83 0.38 11.87
CA VAL A 83 -27.79 0.49 10.83
C VAL A 83 -26.64 1.39 11.26
N ALA A 84 -26.93 2.50 11.93
CA ALA A 84 -25.92 3.39 12.51
C ALA A 84 -25.11 2.69 13.61
N ASP A 85 -25.79 2.02 14.56
CA ASP A 85 -25.15 1.21 15.61
C ASP A 85 -24.22 0.13 15.01
N ALA A 86 -24.63 -0.47 13.88
CA ALA A 86 -23.79 -1.43 13.15
C ALA A 86 -22.57 -0.78 12.52
N ASN A 87 -22.73 0.38 11.88
CA ASN A 87 -21.62 1.10 11.28
C ASN A 87 -20.59 1.53 12.35
N ASP A 88 -21.05 2.03 13.49
CA ASP A 88 -20.18 2.40 14.61
C ASP A 88 -19.38 1.20 15.12
N GLU A 89 -20.02 0.03 15.27
CA GLU A 89 -19.29 -1.18 15.66
C GLU A 89 -18.29 -1.66 14.59
N LEU A 90 -18.60 -1.51 13.30
CA LEU A 90 -17.62 -1.80 12.25
C LEU A 90 -16.40 -0.89 12.38
N ALA A 91 -16.60 0.38 12.71
CA ALA A 91 -15.51 1.33 12.96
C ALA A 91 -14.65 0.88 14.15
N ASP A 92 -15.28 0.50 15.25
CA ASP A 92 -14.60 0.00 16.46
C ASP A 92 -13.80 -1.27 16.18
N LEU A 93 -14.35 -2.20 15.39
CA LEU A 93 -13.68 -3.43 15.00
C LEU A 93 -12.44 -3.16 14.13
N VAL A 94 -12.53 -2.25 13.15
CA VAL A 94 -11.37 -1.85 12.33
C VAL A 94 -10.32 -1.13 13.17
N ALA A 95 -10.75 -0.28 14.11
CA ALA A 95 -9.83 0.41 15.03
C ALA A 95 -9.11 -0.58 15.96
N TRP A 96 -9.79 -1.65 16.38
CA TRP A 96 -9.23 -2.72 17.21
C TRP A 96 -8.28 -3.64 16.43
N ASP A 97 -8.64 -4.01 15.20
CA ASP A 97 -7.81 -4.85 14.32
C ASP A 97 -7.73 -4.27 12.90
N SER A 98 -6.61 -3.60 12.62
CA SER A 98 -6.31 -3.01 11.30
C SER A 98 -6.32 -4.01 10.14
N SER A 99 -6.23 -5.32 10.40
CA SER A 99 -6.35 -6.33 9.33
C SER A 99 -7.77 -6.46 8.78
N LEU A 100 -8.76 -5.87 9.46
CA LEU A 100 -10.14 -5.73 9.01
C LEU A 100 -10.35 -4.47 8.16
N GLU A 101 -9.31 -3.67 7.90
CA GLU A 101 -9.42 -2.51 7.03
C GLU A 101 -9.90 -2.92 5.62
N GLY A 102 -10.88 -2.17 5.10
CA GLY A 102 -11.55 -2.49 3.84
C GLY A 102 -12.73 -3.46 3.98
N MET A 103 -13.05 -3.95 5.19
CA MET A 103 -14.32 -4.65 5.42
C MET A 103 -15.50 -3.70 5.24
N GLY A 104 -16.61 -4.24 4.75
CA GLY A 104 -17.86 -3.53 4.70
C GLY A 104 -19.01 -4.46 4.37
N THR A 105 -20.22 -3.92 4.40
CA THR A 105 -21.41 -4.66 3.98
C THR A 105 -22.40 -3.70 3.34
N THR A 106 -23.15 -4.19 2.37
CA THR A 106 -24.41 -3.56 1.99
C THR A 106 -25.43 -3.75 3.11
N PHE A 107 -26.51 -3.00 3.03
CA PHE A 107 -27.70 -3.23 3.83
C PHE A 107 -28.92 -2.89 2.97
N CYS A 108 -29.82 -3.85 2.81
CA CYS A 108 -31.09 -3.61 2.18
C CYS A 108 -32.19 -4.33 2.96
N GLY A 109 -33.08 -3.57 3.55
CA GLY A 109 -34.15 -4.18 4.33
C GLY A 109 -35.23 -3.20 4.73
N ALA A 110 -36.21 -3.72 5.45
CA ALA A 110 -37.34 -2.94 5.88
C ALA A 110 -37.97 -3.42 7.18
N MET A 111 -38.64 -2.49 7.85
CA MET A 111 -39.53 -2.75 8.96
C MET A 111 -41.00 -2.65 8.50
N PHE A 112 -41.83 -3.58 8.95
CA PHE A 112 -43.23 -3.71 8.61
C PHE A 112 -44.12 -3.31 9.78
N SER A 113 -45.06 -2.39 9.54
CA SER A 113 -46.03 -1.89 10.54
C SER A 113 -47.34 -2.70 10.58
N GLY A 114 -47.57 -3.61 9.64
CA GLY A 114 -48.89 -4.22 9.41
C GLY A 114 -49.61 -3.63 8.19
N THR A 115 -49.31 -2.39 7.81
CA THR A 115 -49.92 -1.73 6.64
C THR A 115 -48.94 -0.97 5.77
N GLN A 116 -47.74 -0.70 6.28
CA GLN A 116 -46.68 0.03 5.61
C GLN A 116 -45.34 -0.68 5.81
N LEU A 117 -44.43 -0.43 4.87
CA LEU A 117 -43.05 -0.90 4.87
C LEU A 117 -42.12 0.33 4.95
N GLY A 118 -41.32 0.43 6.00
CA GLY A 118 -40.24 1.42 6.15
C GLY A 118 -38.91 0.81 5.70
N ILE A 119 -38.43 1.22 4.54
CA ILE A 119 -37.26 0.67 3.85
C ILE A 119 -36.03 1.51 4.20
N VAL A 120 -34.91 0.84 4.48
CA VAL A 120 -33.58 1.43 4.65
C VAL A 120 -32.60 0.68 3.74
N HIS A 121 -31.85 1.42 2.94
CA HIS A 121 -30.99 0.85 1.91
C HIS A 121 -29.65 1.58 1.76
N ILE A 122 -28.57 0.81 1.66
CA ILE A 122 -27.24 1.27 1.27
C ILE A 122 -26.47 0.14 0.58
N GLY A 123 -25.99 0.38 -0.63
CA GLY A 123 -25.21 -0.59 -1.42
C GLY A 123 -25.94 -0.90 -2.71
N ASP A 124 -25.76 -2.08 -3.27
CA ASP A 124 -26.39 -2.54 -4.52
C ASP A 124 -27.30 -3.76 -4.34
N SER A 125 -27.46 -4.28 -3.11
CA SER A 125 -28.55 -5.20 -2.79
C SER A 125 -29.91 -4.52 -3.00
N ARG A 126 -30.88 -5.23 -3.58
CA ARG A 126 -32.10 -4.60 -4.09
C ARG A 126 -33.38 -5.02 -3.36
N GLY A 127 -34.32 -4.08 -3.30
CA GLY A 127 -35.70 -4.29 -2.85
C GLY A 127 -36.71 -4.10 -3.98
N TYR A 128 -37.69 -4.99 -4.11
CA TYR A 128 -38.75 -4.94 -5.12
C TYR A 128 -40.14 -5.12 -4.50
N LEU A 129 -41.14 -4.47 -5.10
CA LEU A 129 -42.55 -4.66 -4.82
C LEU A 129 -43.27 -5.11 -6.09
N LEU A 130 -43.91 -6.28 -6.03
CA LEU A 130 -44.88 -6.72 -7.02
C LEU A 130 -46.29 -6.42 -6.53
N ARG A 131 -47.03 -5.65 -7.34
CA ARG A 131 -48.45 -5.35 -7.09
C ARG A 131 -49.25 -5.53 -8.37
N GLN A 132 -50.28 -6.39 -8.31
CA GLN A 132 -51.18 -6.62 -9.46
C GLN A 132 -50.41 -6.99 -10.74
N GLY A 133 -49.40 -7.85 -10.63
CA GLY A 133 -48.55 -8.29 -11.74
C GLY A 133 -47.58 -7.24 -12.28
N ARG A 134 -47.40 -6.09 -11.60
CA ARG A 134 -46.41 -5.07 -11.95
C ARG A 134 -45.34 -4.98 -10.89
N MET A 135 -44.10 -5.25 -11.28
CA MET A 135 -42.94 -5.13 -10.40
C MET A 135 -42.39 -3.70 -10.44
N LYS A 136 -41.98 -3.21 -9.27
CA LYS A 136 -41.29 -1.94 -9.10
C LYS A 136 -40.09 -2.12 -8.18
N ARG A 137 -38.91 -1.72 -8.62
CA ARG A 137 -37.73 -1.55 -7.77
C ARG A 137 -37.97 -0.40 -6.77
N MET A 138 -37.78 -0.68 -5.49
CA MET A 138 -37.96 0.28 -4.39
C MET A 138 -36.64 0.94 -3.98
N THR A 139 -35.51 0.34 -4.34
CA THR A 139 -34.16 0.84 -4.02
C THR A 139 -33.47 1.43 -5.24
N HIS A 140 -32.39 2.16 -5.00
CA HIS A 140 -31.54 2.73 -6.02
C HIS A 140 -30.08 2.40 -5.71
N ASP A 141 -29.43 1.64 -6.59
CA ASP A 141 -28.11 1.08 -6.30
C ASP A 141 -27.07 2.17 -6.08
N HIS A 142 -26.29 2.05 -5.02
CA HIS A 142 -25.13 2.89 -4.75
C HIS A 142 -23.87 2.34 -5.43
N SER A 143 -23.94 2.08 -6.74
CA SER A 143 -22.83 1.60 -7.55
C SER A 143 -22.38 2.64 -8.57
N TRP A 144 -21.12 2.54 -8.98
CA TRP A 144 -20.54 3.46 -9.96
C TRP A 144 -21.26 3.39 -11.31
N VAL A 145 -21.67 2.19 -11.73
CA VAL A 145 -22.44 2.01 -12.97
C VAL A 145 -23.83 2.61 -12.87
N GLN A 146 -24.48 2.60 -11.71
CA GLN A 146 -25.76 3.28 -11.52
C GLN A 146 -25.59 4.79 -11.67
N SER A 147 -24.51 5.39 -11.14
CA SER A 147 -24.21 6.81 -11.37
C SER A 147 -24.01 7.14 -12.85
N LEU A 148 -23.36 6.26 -13.62
CA LEU A 148 -23.25 6.45 -15.07
C LEU A 148 -24.59 6.37 -15.81
N ILE A 149 -25.49 5.48 -15.37
CA ILE A 149 -26.86 5.40 -15.91
C ILE A 149 -27.60 6.70 -15.59
N ASP A 150 -27.51 7.19 -14.35
CA ASP A 150 -28.20 8.40 -13.90
C ASP A 150 -27.73 9.64 -14.68
N ASP A 151 -26.43 9.70 -15.01
CA ASP A 151 -25.83 10.73 -15.86
C ASP A 151 -26.13 10.55 -17.37
N GLY A 152 -26.80 9.47 -17.76
CA GLY A 152 -27.09 9.13 -19.16
C GLY A 152 -25.85 8.78 -19.98
N ARG A 153 -24.76 8.36 -19.33
CA ARG A 153 -23.48 8.01 -19.97
C ARG A 153 -23.43 6.60 -20.52
N ILE A 154 -24.19 5.68 -19.92
CA ILE A 154 -24.36 4.29 -20.37
C ILE A 154 -25.82 3.87 -20.24
N THR A 155 -26.23 2.85 -20.98
CA THR A 155 -27.54 2.23 -20.81
C THR A 155 -27.54 1.15 -19.70
N PRO A 156 -28.70 0.74 -19.18
CA PRO A 156 -28.78 -0.38 -18.24
C PRO A 156 -28.18 -1.69 -18.77
N GLU A 157 -28.32 -1.95 -20.07
CA GLU A 157 -27.76 -3.14 -20.72
C GLU A 157 -26.23 -3.08 -20.77
N GLU A 158 -25.66 -1.90 -20.99
CA GLU A 158 -24.20 -1.68 -20.96
C GLU A 158 -23.64 -1.81 -19.54
N ALA A 159 -24.39 -1.33 -18.54
CA ALA A 159 -24.01 -1.44 -17.13
C ALA A 159 -23.87 -2.90 -16.67
N ALA A 160 -24.75 -3.80 -17.13
CA ALA A 160 -24.74 -5.20 -16.76
C ALA A 160 -23.44 -5.94 -17.13
N VAL A 161 -22.78 -5.52 -18.20
CA VAL A 161 -21.51 -6.12 -18.69
C VAL A 161 -20.30 -5.23 -18.41
N HIS A 162 -20.48 -4.14 -17.66
CA HIS A 162 -19.41 -3.19 -17.43
C HIS A 162 -18.28 -3.79 -16.56
N PRO A 163 -17.00 -3.55 -16.86
CA PRO A 163 -15.87 -4.06 -16.08
C PRO A 163 -15.89 -3.67 -14.59
N HIS A 164 -16.42 -2.49 -14.29
CA HIS A 164 -16.55 -1.94 -12.93
C HIS A 164 -17.98 -2.02 -12.38
N ARG A 165 -18.80 -2.99 -12.81
CA ARG A 165 -20.20 -3.11 -12.33
C ARG A 165 -20.32 -3.37 -10.81
N SER A 166 -19.34 -4.06 -10.22
CA SER A 166 -19.29 -4.37 -8.79
C SER A 166 -18.63 -3.28 -7.94
N LEU A 167 -18.34 -2.09 -8.50
CA LEU A 167 -17.73 -0.99 -7.76
C LEU A 167 -18.81 -0.21 -7.01
N LEU A 168 -18.80 -0.34 -5.68
CA LEU A 168 -19.74 0.34 -4.78
C LEU A 168 -19.24 1.72 -4.35
N LEU A 169 -20.17 2.68 -4.30
CA LEU A 169 -19.93 4.07 -3.88
C LEU A 169 -20.35 4.34 -2.43
N LYS A 170 -21.33 3.58 -1.91
CA LYS A 170 -21.76 3.68 -0.51
C LYS A 170 -22.02 2.30 0.07
N VAL A 171 -21.39 2.01 1.21
CA VAL A 171 -21.55 0.78 2.00
C VAL A 171 -21.37 1.08 3.49
N LEU A 172 -21.79 0.17 4.36
CA LEU A 172 -21.44 0.24 5.78
C LEU A 172 -20.02 -0.28 5.97
N ASN A 173 -19.10 0.59 6.36
CA ASN A 173 -17.68 0.25 6.52
C ASN A 173 -17.00 1.04 7.65
N GLY A 174 -17.78 1.51 8.63
CA GLY A 174 -17.30 2.31 9.75
C GLY A 174 -17.11 3.79 9.45
N GLN A 175 -17.46 4.24 8.25
CA GLN A 175 -17.34 5.65 7.86
C GLN A 175 -18.65 6.41 8.15
N PRO A 176 -18.61 7.56 8.85
CA PRO A 176 -19.82 8.30 9.24
C PRO A 176 -20.51 9.03 8.08
N GLN A 177 -19.82 9.26 6.96
CA GLN A 177 -20.37 9.97 5.79
C GLN A 177 -21.34 9.13 4.95
N HIS A 178 -21.40 7.82 5.15
CA HIS A 178 -22.25 6.91 4.39
C HIS A 178 -23.65 6.86 5.00
N ILE A 179 -24.53 7.74 4.51
CA ILE A 179 -25.93 7.84 4.95
C ILE A 179 -26.80 6.91 4.10
N PRO A 180 -27.58 6.00 4.72
CA PRO A 180 -28.54 5.16 4.01
C PRO A 180 -29.73 5.95 3.45
N ASP A 181 -30.25 5.48 2.33
CA ASP A 181 -31.49 5.97 1.75
C ASP A 181 -32.69 5.37 2.48
N THR A 182 -33.76 6.15 2.64
CA THR A 182 -34.96 5.72 3.37
C THR A 182 -36.24 6.01 2.60
N GLN A 183 -37.23 5.13 2.73
CA GLN A 183 -38.53 5.29 2.07
C GLN A 183 -39.64 4.58 2.84
N ILE A 184 -40.85 5.15 2.84
CA ILE A 184 -42.07 4.49 3.32
C ILE A 184 -42.95 4.09 2.13
N VAL A 185 -43.47 2.87 2.16
CA VAL A 185 -44.37 2.33 1.14
C VAL A 185 -45.62 1.75 1.78
N ASP A 186 -46.80 2.15 1.32
CA ASP A 186 -48.07 1.55 1.74
C ASP A 186 -48.24 0.17 1.09
N LEU A 187 -48.67 -0.82 1.87
CA LEU A 187 -48.91 -2.19 1.44
C LEU A 187 -50.39 -2.51 1.30
N ARG A 188 -50.69 -3.45 0.42
CA ARG A 188 -52.03 -3.98 0.13
C ARG A 188 -51.99 -5.50 0.18
N LEU A 189 -53.15 -6.08 0.45
CA LEU A 189 -53.34 -7.53 0.41
C LEU A 189 -52.90 -8.08 -0.97
N GLY A 190 -52.10 -9.15 -0.94
CA GLY A 190 -51.53 -9.82 -2.11
C GLY A 190 -50.30 -9.12 -2.72
N ASP A 191 -49.80 -8.03 -2.12
CA ASP A 191 -48.50 -7.50 -2.51
C ASP A 191 -47.40 -8.50 -2.19
N ARG A 192 -46.39 -8.59 -3.06
CA ARG A 192 -45.19 -9.38 -2.82
C ARG A 192 -43.96 -8.52 -2.77
N ILE A 193 -43.10 -8.79 -1.81
CA ILE A 193 -41.91 -8.02 -1.50
C ILE A 193 -40.71 -8.95 -1.67
N LEU A 194 -39.66 -8.48 -2.31
CA LEU A 194 -38.40 -9.20 -2.46
C LEU A 194 -37.25 -8.31 -2.01
N PHE A 195 -36.39 -8.84 -1.15
CA PHE A 195 -35.06 -8.30 -0.87
C PHE A 195 -34.00 -9.33 -1.28
N CYS A 196 -32.95 -8.91 -1.97
CA CYS A 196 -31.91 -9.81 -2.45
C CYS A 196 -30.52 -9.17 -2.54
N SER A 197 -29.47 -9.99 -2.44
CA SER A 197 -28.09 -9.60 -2.73
C SER A 197 -27.82 -9.52 -4.23
N ASP A 198 -26.65 -8.99 -4.61
CA ASP A 198 -26.26 -8.84 -6.01
C ASP A 198 -26.05 -10.20 -6.71
N GLY A 199 -25.82 -11.27 -5.95
CA GLY A 199 -25.78 -12.63 -6.49
C GLY A 199 -27.08 -13.09 -7.13
N LEU A 200 -28.22 -12.47 -6.81
CA LEU A 200 -29.45 -12.62 -7.59
C LEU A 200 -29.55 -11.54 -8.67
N CYS A 201 -29.67 -10.26 -8.28
CA CYS A 201 -30.04 -9.18 -9.20
C CYS A 201 -28.92 -8.74 -10.16
N GLY A 202 -27.68 -9.19 -9.92
CA GLY A 202 -26.54 -9.05 -10.82
C GLY A 202 -26.43 -10.18 -11.85
N LEU A 203 -27.15 -11.29 -11.67
CA LEU A 203 -27.15 -12.45 -12.59
C LEU A 203 -28.50 -12.68 -13.30
N VAL A 204 -29.59 -12.27 -12.67
CA VAL A 204 -30.96 -12.41 -13.18
C VAL A 204 -31.55 -11.02 -13.39
N ASN A 205 -32.09 -10.76 -14.59
CA ASN A 205 -32.68 -9.47 -14.90
C ASN A 205 -34.03 -9.25 -14.20
N ASP A 206 -34.41 -7.98 -14.05
CA ASP A 206 -35.63 -7.58 -13.36
C ASP A 206 -36.90 -8.17 -14.00
N ASP A 207 -36.97 -8.32 -15.32
CA ASP A 207 -38.14 -8.87 -16.00
C ASP A 207 -38.39 -10.34 -15.59
N THR A 208 -37.34 -11.17 -15.59
CA THR A 208 -37.40 -12.57 -15.15
C THR A 208 -37.71 -12.67 -13.65
N ILE A 209 -37.14 -11.80 -12.82
CA ILE A 209 -37.50 -11.73 -11.39
C ILE A 209 -39.00 -11.44 -11.22
N GLY A 210 -39.53 -10.48 -11.99
CA GLY A 210 -40.94 -10.10 -11.97
C GLY A 210 -41.89 -11.22 -12.42
N GLU A 211 -41.49 -11.99 -13.44
CA GLU A 211 -42.22 -13.18 -13.89
C GLU A 211 -42.33 -14.23 -12.78
N HIS A 212 -41.21 -14.56 -12.14
CA HIS A 212 -41.17 -15.55 -11.06
C HIS A 212 -41.98 -15.10 -9.86
N LEU A 213 -41.86 -13.84 -9.43
CA LEU A 213 -42.63 -13.29 -8.31
C LEU A 213 -44.14 -13.36 -8.55
N ASN A 214 -44.61 -13.52 -9.78
CA ASN A 214 -46.04 -13.64 -10.11
C ASN A 214 -46.56 -15.10 -10.03
N THR A 215 -45.70 -16.08 -9.76
CA THR A 215 -46.04 -17.51 -9.60
C THR A 215 -46.82 -17.76 -8.31
N THR A 216 -47.81 -18.66 -8.29
CA THR A 216 -48.70 -18.80 -7.10
C THR A 216 -47.96 -19.14 -5.79
N ASN A 217 -46.99 -20.06 -5.80
CA ASN A 217 -46.35 -20.56 -4.58
C ASN A 217 -45.04 -19.83 -4.28
N LEU A 218 -44.87 -19.30 -3.06
CA LEU A 218 -43.64 -18.60 -2.62
C LEU A 218 -42.42 -19.53 -2.56
N ASP A 219 -42.61 -20.80 -2.20
CA ASP A 219 -41.51 -21.77 -2.18
C ASP A 219 -40.94 -21.96 -3.60
N ASP A 220 -41.82 -22.11 -4.60
CA ASP A 220 -41.44 -22.20 -6.01
C ASP A 220 -40.72 -20.93 -6.49
N VAL A 221 -41.12 -19.74 -6.00
CA VAL A 221 -40.43 -18.48 -6.34
C VAL A 221 -38.97 -18.52 -5.91
N VAL A 222 -38.68 -18.93 -4.67
CA VAL A 222 -37.30 -19.00 -4.17
C VAL A 222 -36.49 -20.02 -4.96
N ASP A 223 -37.06 -21.19 -5.24
CA ASP A 223 -36.39 -22.24 -6.03
C ASP A 223 -36.09 -21.79 -7.46
N LEU A 224 -37.04 -21.12 -8.12
CA LEU A 224 -36.88 -20.62 -9.49
C LEU A 224 -35.82 -19.51 -9.57
N LEU A 225 -35.87 -18.53 -8.67
CA LEU A 225 -34.88 -17.44 -8.61
C LEU A 225 -33.46 -17.98 -8.35
N THR A 226 -33.34 -18.94 -7.44
CA THR A 226 -32.06 -19.60 -7.14
C THR A 226 -31.56 -20.40 -8.33
N THR A 227 -32.45 -21.11 -9.03
CA THR A 227 -32.12 -21.86 -10.25
C THR A 227 -31.62 -20.95 -11.36
N ASP A 228 -32.25 -19.80 -11.56
CA ASP A 228 -31.85 -18.84 -12.58
C ASP A 228 -30.54 -18.13 -12.23
N ALA A 229 -30.30 -17.81 -10.95
CA ALA A 229 -29.01 -17.29 -10.50
C ALA A 229 -27.86 -18.29 -10.75
N HIS A 230 -28.11 -19.58 -10.50
CA HIS A 230 -27.19 -20.66 -10.85
C HIS A 230 -26.98 -20.78 -12.36
N ALA A 231 -28.04 -20.67 -13.17
CA ALA A 231 -27.95 -20.69 -14.63
C ALA A 231 -27.18 -19.48 -15.18
N GLY A 232 -27.27 -18.33 -14.52
CA GLY A 232 -26.46 -17.12 -14.77
C GLY A 232 -24.98 -17.27 -14.39
N GLY A 233 -24.59 -18.39 -13.78
CA GLY A 233 -23.22 -18.75 -13.45
C GLY A 233 -22.95 -18.96 -11.96
N GLY A 234 -23.86 -18.50 -11.08
CA GLY A 234 -23.72 -18.64 -9.62
C GLY A 234 -22.38 -18.12 -9.10
N THR A 235 -21.92 -16.98 -9.64
CA THR A 235 -20.56 -16.47 -9.37
C THR A 235 -20.42 -15.81 -8.01
N ASP A 236 -21.54 -15.52 -7.34
CA ASP A 236 -21.58 -14.89 -6.03
C ASP A 236 -22.43 -15.64 -5.00
N ASN A 237 -22.38 -15.17 -3.76
CA ASN A 237 -23.31 -15.56 -2.70
C ASN A 237 -24.72 -15.10 -3.06
N ILE A 238 -25.72 -15.95 -2.82
CA ILE A 238 -27.10 -15.67 -3.19
C ILE A 238 -27.91 -15.64 -1.91
N THR A 239 -28.53 -14.50 -1.61
CA THR A 239 -29.45 -14.35 -0.49
C THR A 239 -30.74 -13.71 -0.94
N ILE A 240 -31.86 -14.34 -0.59
CA ILE A 240 -33.21 -14.02 -1.05
C ILE A 240 -34.14 -14.00 0.16
N VAL A 241 -34.92 -12.94 0.30
CA VAL A 241 -36.04 -12.86 1.23
C VAL A 241 -37.27 -12.42 0.46
N VAL A 242 -38.25 -13.31 0.34
CA VAL A 242 -39.55 -13.03 -0.30
C VAL A 242 -40.65 -13.05 0.75
N ALA A 243 -41.59 -12.11 0.66
CA ALA A 243 -42.75 -12.05 1.53
C ALA A 243 -44.02 -11.73 0.75
N GLU A 244 -45.14 -12.36 1.11
CA GLU A 244 -46.48 -12.00 0.63
C GLU A 244 -47.30 -11.38 1.76
N VAL A 245 -47.96 -10.25 1.45
CA VAL A 245 -48.88 -9.57 2.36
C VAL A 245 -50.21 -10.30 2.39
N VAL A 246 -50.50 -10.97 3.50
CA VAL A 246 -51.71 -11.77 3.69
C VAL A 246 -52.65 -11.13 4.72
N GLU A 247 -53.86 -11.65 4.83
CA GLU A 247 -54.75 -11.26 5.94
C GLU A 247 -54.08 -11.55 7.29
N ALA A 248 -54.46 -10.81 8.33
CA ALA A 248 -53.87 -10.99 9.66
C ALA A 248 -53.94 -12.46 10.09
N ASP A 249 -52.78 -13.07 10.33
CA ASP A 249 -52.64 -14.45 10.77
C ASP A 249 -51.79 -14.48 12.05
N PRO A 250 -52.39 -14.80 13.22
CA PRO A 250 -51.68 -14.89 14.48
C PRO A 250 -50.52 -15.89 14.48
N ASN A 251 -50.55 -16.93 13.63
CA ASN A 251 -49.47 -17.91 13.55
C ASN A 251 -48.23 -17.32 12.86
N LEU A 252 -48.44 -16.54 11.80
CA LEU A 252 -47.36 -15.83 11.11
C LEU A 252 -46.77 -14.74 12.02
N ASP A 253 -47.63 -14.00 12.73
CA ASP A 253 -47.21 -12.97 13.68
C ASP A 253 -46.48 -13.52 14.92
N ALA A 254 -46.74 -14.79 15.28
CA ALA A 254 -46.06 -15.49 16.37
C ALA A 254 -44.81 -16.26 15.92
N SER A 255 -44.45 -16.23 14.62
CA SER A 255 -43.27 -16.92 14.12
C SER A 255 -41.99 -16.37 14.74
N GLU A 256 -41.07 -17.28 15.10
CA GLU A 256 -39.79 -16.87 15.66
C GLU A 256 -38.94 -16.17 14.59
N PRO A 257 -38.12 -15.18 14.97
CA PRO A 257 -37.18 -14.60 14.03
C PRO A 257 -36.13 -15.61 13.57
N HIS A 258 -35.79 -15.58 12.28
CA HIS A 258 -34.79 -16.43 11.65
C HIS A 258 -33.60 -15.59 11.18
N ILE A 259 -32.40 -16.14 11.34
CA ILE A 259 -31.15 -15.60 10.79
C ILE A 259 -30.68 -16.59 9.71
N ILE A 260 -30.23 -16.08 8.58
CA ILE A 260 -29.69 -16.87 7.46
C ILE A 260 -28.31 -16.34 7.04
N GLY A 261 -27.57 -17.14 6.26
CA GLY A 261 -26.24 -16.77 5.76
C GLY A 261 -25.14 -16.84 6.83
N ALA A 262 -24.10 -16.03 6.68
CA ALA A 262 -22.91 -15.99 7.53
C ALA A 262 -23.23 -15.79 9.01
N ALA A 263 -24.20 -14.93 9.32
CA ALA A 263 -24.62 -14.62 10.69
C ALA A 263 -25.10 -15.82 11.51
N THR A 264 -25.42 -16.96 10.88
CA THR A 264 -25.78 -18.21 11.58
C THR A 264 -24.59 -18.88 12.28
N THR A 265 -23.38 -18.69 11.74
CA THR A 265 -22.17 -19.40 12.20
C THR A 265 -21.08 -18.45 12.67
N ARG A 266 -21.02 -17.25 12.10
CA ARG A 266 -20.01 -16.24 12.41
C ARG A 266 -20.28 -15.64 13.78
N LYS A 267 -19.29 -15.69 14.65
CA LYS A 267 -19.29 -14.94 15.92
C LYS A 267 -18.62 -13.60 15.72
N VAL A 268 -19.27 -12.55 16.21
CA VAL A 268 -18.67 -11.22 16.34
C VAL A 268 -17.78 -11.21 17.59
N PRO A 269 -16.50 -10.85 17.50
CA PRO A 269 -15.61 -10.75 18.66
C PRO A 269 -16.17 -9.79 19.71
N GLU A 270 -16.13 -10.21 20.97
CA GLU A 270 -16.33 -9.28 22.08
C GLU A 270 -15.06 -8.45 22.22
N HIS A 271 -15.14 -7.15 21.91
CA HIS A 271 -14.10 -6.20 22.24
C HIS A 271 -14.60 -5.38 23.43
N GLU A 272 -13.89 -5.43 24.55
CA GLU A 272 -14.14 -4.48 25.63
C GLU A 272 -13.74 -3.10 25.10
N VAL A 273 -14.69 -2.18 25.07
CA VAL A 273 -14.42 -0.75 24.86
C VAL A 273 -13.65 -0.24 26.08
N THR A 274 -12.35 -0.54 26.16
CA THR A 274 -11.43 0.04 27.15
C THR A 274 -10.48 1.00 26.47
N ALA A 275 -11.01 2.17 26.11
CA ALA A 275 -10.41 3.47 26.44
C ALA A 275 -11.29 4.59 25.85
N PRO A 276 -11.67 5.61 26.65
CA PRO A 276 -11.96 6.91 26.06
C PRO A 276 -10.72 7.34 25.28
N LEU A 277 -10.90 7.73 24.02
CA LEU A 277 -9.87 8.44 23.26
C LEU A 277 -9.31 9.57 24.15
N PRO A 278 -7.99 9.68 24.35
CA PRO A 278 -7.41 10.84 24.99
C PRO A 278 -7.75 12.08 24.15
N LEU A 279 -8.65 12.92 24.67
CA LEU A 279 -8.86 14.29 24.21
C LEU A 279 -7.65 15.14 24.59
N ASP A 280 -6.48 14.83 24.04
CA ASP A 280 -5.36 15.77 23.99
C ASP A 280 -5.50 16.58 22.71
N GLN A 281 -6.29 17.65 22.80
CA GLN A 281 -6.19 18.76 21.86
C GLN A 281 -4.84 19.45 22.06
N PRO A 282 -4.00 19.60 21.02
CA PRO A 282 -3.09 20.72 20.99
C PRO A 282 -3.90 21.96 20.58
N ALA A 283 -4.21 22.79 21.56
CA ALA A 283 -4.52 24.19 21.32
C ALA A 283 -3.30 24.83 20.63
N SER A 284 -3.42 25.18 19.35
CA SER A 284 -2.83 26.36 18.68
C SER A 284 -2.62 26.11 17.19
N ALA A 285 -3.48 26.69 16.36
CA ALA A 285 -3.10 27.26 15.07
C ALA A 285 -4.27 28.11 14.54
N THR A 286 -4.47 29.27 15.15
CA THR A 286 -5.03 30.40 14.42
C THR A 286 -4.03 30.77 13.33
N ASN A 287 -4.41 30.65 12.07
CA ASN A 287 -3.97 31.56 11.02
C ASN A 287 -5.10 31.72 10.00
N ASN A 288 -5.60 32.95 9.95
CA ASN A 288 -6.25 33.53 8.79
C ASN A 288 -5.39 33.24 7.56
N ASP A 289 -5.98 32.62 6.54
CA ASP A 289 -6.19 33.34 5.29
C ASP A 289 -7.21 32.59 4.45
N GLY A 290 -8.28 33.31 4.11
CA GLY A 290 -9.28 32.84 3.18
C GLY A 290 -8.69 32.72 1.78
N LYS A 291 -8.55 31.48 1.31
CA LYS A 291 -8.82 31.16 -0.10
C LYS A 291 -9.08 29.67 -0.26
N SER A 292 -10.33 29.40 -0.58
CA SER A 292 -10.80 28.15 -1.17
C SER A 292 -10.06 27.88 -2.47
N THR A 293 -9.39 26.73 -2.55
CA THR A 293 -9.12 26.01 -3.80
C THR A 293 -9.16 24.53 -3.47
N VAL A 294 -10.37 23.98 -3.55
CA VAL A 294 -10.63 22.55 -3.60
C VAL A 294 -10.23 22.08 -4.99
N LEU A 295 -9.14 21.33 -5.09
CA LEU A 295 -8.81 20.46 -6.21
C LEU A 295 -8.18 19.20 -5.60
N PHE A 296 -9.04 18.32 -5.11
CA PHE A 296 -8.68 16.91 -4.95
C PHE A 296 -9.09 16.21 -6.25
N ASP A 297 -8.10 15.76 -7.00
CA ASP A 297 -8.26 14.84 -8.13
C ASP A 297 -8.46 13.43 -7.54
N SER A 298 -9.67 13.15 -7.04
CA SER A 298 -9.95 11.96 -6.19
C SER A 298 -10.55 10.77 -6.92
N GLU A 299 -10.90 10.88 -8.20
CA GLU A 299 -11.56 9.78 -8.92
C GLU A 299 -10.62 8.56 -9.08
N ALA A 300 -9.32 8.80 -9.30
CA ALA A 300 -8.35 7.73 -9.44
C ALA A 300 -7.91 7.11 -8.10
N GLU A 301 -7.78 7.90 -7.03
CA GLU A 301 -7.37 7.40 -5.71
C GLU A 301 -8.51 6.67 -4.97
N GLU A 302 -9.76 7.11 -5.14
CA GLU A 302 -10.93 6.42 -4.61
C GLU A 302 -11.19 5.11 -5.37
N SER A 303 -10.95 5.08 -6.69
CA SER A 303 -10.98 3.84 -7.49
C SER A 303 -9.92 2.82 -7.07
N MET A 304 -8.75 3.26 -6.58
CA MET A 304 -7.71 2.35 -6.08
C MET A 304 -8.01 1.81 -4.66
N ARG A 305 -8.86 2.50 -3.89
CA ARG A 305 -9.22 2.07 -2.53
C ARG A 305 -10.31 1.00 -2.53
N TYR A 306 -11.18 0.99 -3.54
CA TYR A 306 -12.28 0.03 -3.72
C TYR A 306 -12.11 -0.90 -4.93
N ALA A 307 -10.98 -0.84 -5.65
CA ALA A 307 -10.67 -1.83 -6.68
C ALA A 307 -10.63 -3.23 -6.04
N PRO A 308 -11.35 -4.23 -6.58
CA PRO A 308 -11.30 -5.58 -6.04
C PRO A 308 -9.85 -6.05 -6.09
N VAL A 309 -9.25 -6.27 -4.91
CA VAL A 309 -8.03 -7.05 -4.81
C VAL A 309 -8.38 -8.43 -5.30
N ASP A 310 -7.91 -8.73 -6.51
CA ASP A 310 -8.14 -9.98 -7.22
C ASP A 310 -7.68 -11.13 -6.33
N SER A 311 -8.62 -11.73 -5.58
CA SER A 311 -8.37 -12.90 -4.74
C SER A 311 -8.41 -14.16 -5.59
N MET A 312 -7.70 -14.15 -6.72
CA MET A 312 -7.52 -15.35 -7.53
C MET A 312 -6.44 -16.24 -6.92
N THR A 313 -6.92 -17.13 -6.06
CA THR A 313 -6.73 -18.58 -6.18
C THR A 313 -5.32 -19.07 -6.53
N ARG A 314 -4.61 -19.45 -5.47
CA ARG A 314 -3.63 -20.55 -5.46
C ARG A 314 -4.22 -21.78 -6.18
N HIS A 315 -3.43 -22.35 -7.10
CA HIS A 315 -3.64 -23.58 -7.89
C HIS A 315 -4.44 -23.52 -9.21
N ARG A 316 -3.84 -22.91 -10.25
CA ARG A 316 -3.65 -23.58 -11.56
C ARG A 316 -2.66 -22.85 -12.49
N ARG A 317 -1.40 -22.65 -12.06
CA ARG A 317 -0.40 -21.95 -12.92
C ARG A 317 1.03 -22.45 -12.74
N HIS A 318 1.24 -23.77 -12.71
CA HIS A 318 2.59 -24.35 -12.71
C HIS A 318 3.30 -24.25 -14.06
N TRP A 319 2.60 -23.96 -15.17
CA TRP A 319 3.24 -23.89 -16.49
C TRP A 319 3.89 -22.54 -16.82
N LEU A 320 3.60 -21.47 -16.08
CA LEU A 320 4.18 -20.13 -16.35
C LEU A 320 5.35 -19.75 -15.42
N TRP A 321 5.60 -20.54 -14.37
CA TRP A 321 6.80 -20.43 -13.54
C TRP A 321 8.14 -20.53 -14.32
N PRO A 322 8.32 -21.41 -15.32
CA PRO A 322 9.59 -21.45 -16.06
C PRO A 322 9.85 -20.15 -16.85
N VAL A 323 8.81 -19.46 -17.33
CA VAL A 323 8.96 -18.20 -18.09
C VAL A 323 9.39 -17.05 -17.18
N VAL A 324 8.80 -16.97 -15.98
CA VAL A 324 9.16 -15.93 -14.99
C VAL A 324 10.58 -16.17 -14.44
N ILE A 325 10.94 -17.43 -14.17
CA ILE A 325 12.31 -17.77 -13.77
C ILE A 325 13.30 -17.44 -14.89
N LEU A 326 12.97 -17.73 -16.14
CA LEU A 326 13.85 -17.43 -17.27
C LEU A 326 14.01 -15.92 -17.50
N ALA A 327 12.94 -15.13 -17.31
CA ALA A 327 13.02 -13.68 -17.36
C ALA A 327 13.88 -13.11 -16.22
N PHE A 328 13.71 -13.61 -14.99
CA PHE A 328 14.52 -13.20 -13.85
C PHE A 328 15.99 -13.57 -14.04
N VAL A 329 16.28 -14.79 -14.51
CA VAL A 329 17.64 -15.23 -14.85
C VAL A 329 18.22 -14.35 -15.96
N ALA A 330 17.45 -13.98 -16.99
CA ALA A 330 17.92 -13.10 -18.05
C ALA A 330 18.30 -11.70 -17.52
N VAL A 331 17.53 -11.14 -16.59
CA VAL A 331 17.85 -9.85 -15.95
C VAL A 331 19.12 -9.97 -15.09
N VAL A 332 19.24 -11.02 -14.29
CA VAL A 332 20.44 -11.25 -13.45
C VAL A 332 21.68 -11.48 -14.32
N VAL A 333 21.58 -12.31 -15.36
CA VAL A 333 22.68 -12.57 -16.32
C VAL A 333 23.04 -11.29 -17.07
N GLY A 334 22.05 -10.50 -17.49
CA GLY A 334 22.26 -9.19 -18.11
C GLY A 334 22.99 -8.22 -17.18
N GLY A 335 22.59 -8.17 -15.91
CA GLY A 335 23.26 -7.36 -14.87
C GLY A 335 24.69 -7.80 -14.61
N ILE A 336 24.96 -9.11 -14.53
CA ILE A 336 26.31 -9.66 -14.38
C ILE A 336 27.16 -9.34 -15.62
N PHE A 337 26.60 -9.48 -16.83
CA PHE A 337 27.33 -9.17 -18.06
C PHE A 337 27.65 -7.67 -18.18
N GLY A 338 26.70 -6.81 -17.84
CA GLY A 338 26.89 -5.36 -17.78
C GLY A 338 27.96 -4.96 -16.75
N ALA A 339 27.90 -5.52 -15.54
CA ALA A 339 28.92 -5.29 -14.52
C ALA A 339 30.31 -5.78 -14.95
N ARG A 340 30.40 -6.94 -15.60
CA ARG A 340 31.66 -7.48 -16.11
C ARG A 340 32.23 -6.64 -17.26
N ALA A 341 31.38 -6.18 -18.17
CA ALA A 341 31.77 -5.28 -19.25
C ALA A 341 32.30 -3.95 -18.69
N TYR A 342 31.63 -3.39 -17.68
CA TYR A 342 32.08 -2.17 -17.01
C TYR A 342 33.42 -2.35 -16.29
N LEU A 343 33.58 -3.41 -15.49
CA LEU A 343 34.82 -3.69 -14.76
C LEU A 343 36.02 -3.92 -15.69
N ASN A 344 35.80 -4.48 -16.88
CA ASN A 344 36.86 -4.68 -17.88
C ASN A 344 37.38 -3.37 -18.52
N THR A 345 36.70 -2.24 -18.33
CA THR A 345 37.16 -0.94 -18.86
C THR A 345 38.08 -0.18 -17.91
N GLN A 346 38.21 -0.64 -16.66
CA GLN A 346 38.98 0.05 -15.63
C GLN A 346 40.34 -0.60 -15.44
N TYR A 347 41.37 0.23 -15.26
CA TYR A 347 42.74 -0.20 -14.99
C TYR A 347 43.24 0.46 -13.70
N TYR A 348 44.18 -0.17 -13.03
CA TYR A 348 44.89 0.49 -11.94
C TYR A 348 46.34 0.02 -11.85
N VAL A 349 47.19 0.87 -11.29
CA VAL A 349 48.60 0.56 -11.00
C VAL A 349 48.73 0.32 -9.50
N GLY A 350 49.20 -0.87 -9.13
CA GLY A 350 49.31 -1.32 -7.75
C GLY A 350 50.60 -2.08 -7.49
N THR A 351 50.71 -2.68 -6.31
CA THR A 351 51.85 -3.52 -5.91
C THR A 351 51.53 -5.00 -6.05
N ASP A 352 52.35 -5.71 -6.81
CA ASP A 352 52.37 -7.18 -6.87
C ASP A 352 53.67 -7.67 -6.23
N ASP A 353 53.54 -8.30 -5.05
CA ASP A 353 54.64 -8.61 -4.15
C ASP A 353 55.52 -7.37 -3.86
N ASP A 354 56.73 -7.32 -4.43
CA ASP A 354 57.72 -6.24 -4.25
C ASP A 354 57.86 -5.34 -5.48
N THR A 355 57.01 -5.51 -6.49
CA THR A 355 57.11 -4.80 -7.79
C THR A 355 55.84 -4.06 -8.16
N VAL A 356 55.97 -3.00 -8.95
CA VAL A 356 54.81 -2.29 -9.51
C VAL A 356 54.20 -3.12 -10.63
N ALA A 357 52.88 -3.29 -10.63
CA ALA A 357 52.15 -4.00 -11.66
C ALA A 357 50.89 -3.25 -12.11
N ILE A 358 50.48 -3.50 -13.35
CA ILE A 358 49.23 -3.00 -13.93
C ILE A 358 48.19 -4.10 -13.81
N TYR A 359 47.05 -3.75 -13.22
CA TYR A 359 45.89 -4.61 -13.05
C TYR A 359 44.74 -4.10 -13.92
N GLN A 360 43.96 -5.03 -14.46
CA GLN A 360 42.69 -4.74 -15.13
C GLN A 360 41.53 -5.20 -14.24
N GLY A 361 40.64 -4.27 -13.89
CA GLY A 361 39.52 -4.49 -12.98
C GLY A 361 39.43 -3.47 -11.85
N SER A 362 38.65 -3.79 -10.81
CA SER A 362 38.51 -2.97 -9.60
C SER A 362 39.48 -3.45 -8.50
N PRO A 363 40.12 -2.54 -7.74
CA PRO A 363 40.95 -2.92 -6.60
C PRO A 363 40.15 -3.42 -5.37
N ASP A 364 38.82 -3.30 -5.40
CA ASP A 364 37.95 -3.73 -4.29
C ASP A 364 37.61 -5.23 -4.40
N ASN A 365 37.77 -5.97 -3.29
CA ASN A 365 37.44 -7.40 -3.21
C ASN A 365 35.98 -7.60 -2.80
N LEU A 366 35.25 -8.47 -3.52
CA LEU A 366 33.89 -8.86 -3.14
C LEU A 366 33.93 -10.24 -2.49
N ALA A 367 33.92 -10.25 -1.15
CA ALA A 367 34.03 -11.44 -0.30
C ALA A 367 35.24 -12.33 -0.65
N TRP A 368 35.07 -13.37 -1.47
CA TRP A 368 36.11 -14.33 -1.86
C TRP A 368 36.51 -14.25 -3.34
N ILE A 369 36.00 -13.29 -4.11
CA ILE A 369 36.27 -13.15 -5.55
C ILE A 369 37.17 -11.93 -5.80
N GLN A 370 38.34 -12.17 -6.40
CA GLN A 370 39.19 -11.11 -6.93
C GLN A 370 38.58 -10.58 -8.24
N LEU A 371 38.23 -9.28 -8.24
CA LEU A 371 37.61 -8.59 -9.38
C LEU A 371 38.64 -7.92 -10.30
N SER A 372 39.92 -8.25 -10.12
CA SER A 372 41.03 -7.80 -10.93
C SER A 372 42.00 -8.94 -11.22
N HIS A 373 42.76 -8.79 -12.31
CA HIS A 373 43.86 -9.68 -12.64
C HIS A 373 45.07 -8.85 -13.09
N VAL A 374 46.27 -9.37 -12.84
CA VAL A 374 47.52 -8.74 -13.30
C VAL A 374 47.61 -8.87 -14.81
N THR A 375 47.65 -7.75 -15.51
CA THR A 375 47.84 -7.71 -16.96
C THR A 375 49.32 -7.64 -17.32
N GLU A 376 50.09 -6.83 -16.58
CA GLU A 376 51.51 -6.61 -16.87
C GLU A 376 52.30 -6.37 -15.58
N LYS A 377 53.35 -7.17 -15.35
CA LYS A 377 54.30 -6.97 -14.25
C LYS A 377 55.47 -6.13 -14.75
N THR A 378 55.91 -5.16 -13.93
CA THR A 378 57.05 -4.30 -14.29
C THR A 378 58.27 -4.65 -13.44
N ASN A 379 59.46 -4.32 -13.93
CA ASN A 379 60.73 -4.55 -13.20
C ASN A 379 61.04 -3.43 -12.17
N ILE A 380 60.07 -2.59 -11.81
CA ILE A 380 60.26 -1.47 -10.88
C ILE A 380 59.98 -1.99 -9.47
N LYS A 381 60.99 -1.97 -8.60
CA LYS A 381 60.82 -2.32 -7.19
C LYS A 381 60.12 -1.20 -6.45
N THR A 382 59.13 -1.53 -5.64
CA THR A 382 58.37 -0.56 -4.83
C THR A 382 59.27 0.18 -3.83
N ALA A 383 60.29 -0.49 -3.31
CA ALA A 383 61.31 0.08 -2.42
C ALA A 383 62.20 1.15 -3.10
N ASP A 384 62.30 1.15 -4.42
CA ASP A 384 63.10 2.12 -5.17
C ASP A 384 62.30 3.39 -5.50
N LEU A 385 60.99 3.39 -5.24
CA LEU A 385 60.14 4.57 -5.45
C LEU A 385 60.31 5.61 -4.33
N PRO A 386 60.21 6.91 -4.66
CA PRO A 386 60.04 7.97 -3.68
C PRO A 386 58.81 7.73 -2.79
N ARG A 387 58.85 8.14 -1.52
CA ARG A 387 57.78 7.88 -0.53
C ARG A 387 56.38 8.23 -1.03
N TYR A 388 56.22 9.42 -1.61
CA TYR A 388 54.94 9.86 -2.17
C TYR A 388 54.38 8.88 -3.22
N TYR A 389 55.21 8.45 -4.17
CA TYR A 389 54.80 7.51 -5.20
C TYR A 389 54.57 6.11 -4.64
N ARG A 390 55.36 5.69 -3.64
CA ARG A 390 55.18 4.42 -2.94
C ARG A 390 53.81 4.35 -2.27
N ASP A 391 53.42 5.38 -1.52
CA ASP A 391 52.12 5.44 -0.84
C ASP A 391 50.96 5.46 -1.84
N ARG A 392 51.13 6.16 -2.97
CA ARG A 392 50.13 6.20 -4.06
C ARG A 392 49.96 4.83 -4.72
N VAL A 393 51.04 4.11 -5.00
CA VAL A 393 50.98 2.76 -5.60
C VAL A 393 50.41 1.74 -4.61
N LEU A 394 50.76 1.82 -3.32
CA LEU A 394 50.13 1.01 -2.26
C LEU A 394 48.64 1.29 -2.12
N GLY A 395 48.22 2.54 -2.39
CA GLY A 395 46.83 2.96 -2.43
C GLY A 395 46.06 2.61 -3.71
N ASN A 396 46.66 1.88 -4.66
CA ASN A 396 46.11 1.53 -5.98
C ASN A 396 45.69 2.74 -6.83
N ILE A 397 46.58 3.20 -7.72
CA ILE A 397 46.33 4.35 -8.59
C ILE A 397 45.36 3.94 -9.71
N ARG A 398 44.11 4.40 -9.63
CA ARG A 398 43.08 4.14 -10.67
C ARG A 398 43.36 4.97 -11.92
N VAL A 399 43.29 4.34 -13.09
CA VAL A 399 43.47 4.97 -14.41
C VAL A 399 42.38 4.49 -15.38
N SER A 400 41.99 5.35 -16.32
CA SER A 400 40.85 5.11 -17.22
C SER A 400 41.21 4.32 -18.49
N SER A 401 42.49 4.08 -18.77
CA SER A 401 42.93 3.36 -19.96
C SER A 401 44.31 2.70 -19.77
N MET A 402 44.62 1.73 -20.64
CA MET A 402 45.93 1.07 -20.66
C MET A 402 47.06 2.06 -20.99
N ASP A 403 46.84 2.99 -21.92
CA ASP A 403 47.83 4.00 -22.28
C ASP A 403 48.15 4.93 -21.08
N SER A 404 47.12 5.28 -20.30
CA SER A 404 47.31 6.03 -19.05
C SER A 404 48.08 5.21 -18.02
N ALA A 405 47.83 3.90 -17.91
CA ALA A 405 48.59 3.02 -17.01
C ALA A 405 50.08 2.99 -17.39
N HIS A 406 50.39 2.85 -18.68
CA HIS A 406 51.78 2.88 -19.19
C HIS A 406 52.46 4.22 -18.95
N ALA A 407 51.75 5.33 -19.13
CA ALA A 407 52.27 6.66 -18.83
C ALA A 407 52.61 6.81 -17.34
N THR A 408 51.72 6.38 -16.45
CA THR A 408 51.98 6.37 -15.00
C THR A 408 53.17 5.49 -14.64
N VAL A 409 53.30 4.30 -15.23
CA VAL A 409 54.47 3.43 -15.01
C VAL A 409 55.78 4.07 -15.50
N ALA A 410 55.74 4.81 -16.61
CA ALA A 410 56.92 5.53 -17.11
C ALA A 410 57.36 6.65 -16.16
N GLU A 411 56.40 7.37 -15.56
CA GLU A 411 56.65 8.38 -14.53
C GLU A 411 57.27 7.75 -13.27
N LEU A 412 56.68 6.66 -12.77
CA LEU A 412 57.19 5.89 -11.63
C LEU A 412 58.61 5.37 -11.89
N ARG A 413 58.92 4.96 -13.12
CA ARG A 413 60.26 4.50 -13.51
C ARG A 413 61.29 5.62 -13.40
N THR A 414 60.94 6.83 -13.83
CA THR A 414 61.81 8.01 -13.74
C THR A 414 62.11 8.33 -12.28
N GLY A 415 61.10 8.36 -11.42
CA GLY A 415 61.28 8.56 -9.97
C GLY A 415 62.14 7.48 -9.32
N ALA A 416 61.94 6.21 -9.69
CA ALA A 416 62.74 5.10 -9.17
C ALA A 416 64.22 5.19 -9.56
N GLN A 417 64.52 5.58 -10.81
CA GLN A 417 65.89 5.77 -11.28
C GLN A 417 66.60 6.90 -10.53
N GLN A 418 65.90 8.01 -10.27
CA GLN A 418 66.47 9.12 -9.50
C GLN A 418 66.84 8.70 -8.07
N CYS A 419 65.95 8.00 -7.37
CA CYS A 419 66.26 7.50 -6.02
C CYS A 419 67.38 6.46 -6.00
N LYS A 420 67.48 5.63 -7.04
CA LYS A 420 68.59 4.70 -7.18
C LYS A 420 69.93 5.42 -7.31
N VAL A 421 70.02 6.44 -8.16
CA VAL A 421 71.23 7.26 -8.33
C VAL A 421 71.62 7.98 -7.04
N ILE A 422 70.65 8.56 -6.33
CA ILE A 422 70.89 9.25 -5.04
C ILE A 422 71.46 8.27 -4.00
N ARG A 423 70.92 7.05 -3.91
CA ARG A 423 71.37 6.03 -2.97
C ARG A 423 72.75 5.49 -3.33
N GLU A 424 73.04 5.29 -4.61
CA GLU A 424 74.37 4.89 -5.09
C GLU A 424 75.43 5.97 -4.80
N ALA A 425 75.10 7.25 -5.00
CA ALA A 425 75.96 8.37 -4.66
C ALA A 425 76.24 8.49 -3.14
N ALA A 426 75.25 8.16 -2.30
CA ALA A 426 75.41 8.12 -0.84
C ALA A 426 76.28 6.94 -0.34
N THR A 427 76.46 5.90 -1.16
CA THR A 427 77.23 4.70 -0.80
C THR A 427 78.67 4.74 -1.33
N ALA A 428 79.03 5.75 -2.14
CA ALA A 428 80.39 5.93 -2.66
C ALA A 428 81.35 6.48 -1.57
N PRO A 429 82.56 5.90 -1.40
CA PRO A 429 83.52 6.39 -0.41
C PRO A 429 84.05 7.80 -0.78
N PRO A 430 84.28 8.69 0.20
CA PRO A 430 84.66 10.08 -0.07
C PRO A 430 86.09 10.19 -0.67
N PRO A 431 86.35 11.14 -1.59
CA PRO A 431 87.68 11.33 -2.17
C PRO A 431 88.69 11.94 -1.18
N THR A 432 89.92 11.43 -1.23
CA THR A 432 91.08 11.80 -0.39
C THR A 432 91.56 13.22 -0.69
N LYS A 433 91.62 14.10 0.33
CA LYS A 433 92.20 15.46 0.24
C LYS A 433 93.73 15.45 0.48
N PRO A 434 94.55 16.26 -0.24
CA PRO A 434 95.97 16.45 0.08
C PRO A 434 96.28 17.56 1.11
N ALA A 435 97.26 17.25 1.97
CA ALA A 435 98.18 18.00 2.86
C ALA A 435 97.97 19.48 3.29
N THR A 436 98.09 19.69 4.61
CA THR A 436 98.24 20.92 5.44
C THR A 436 99.60 21.64 5.27
N PRO A 437 99.84 22.91 5.72
CA PRO A 437 100.18 23.23 7.15
C PRO A 437 99.83 24.72 7.60
N PRO A 438 100.32 25.31 8.73
CA PRO A 438 99.73 25.22 10.09
C PRO A 438 99.58 26.56 10.91
N SER A 439 99.10 26.43 12.17
CA SER A 439 99.28 27.28 13.41
C SER A 439 98.65 28.68 13.55
N THR A 440 98.20 29.25 14.69
CA THR A 440 97.61 28.86 16.02
C THR A 440 96.87 30.16 16.57
N PRO A 441 96.37 30.32 17.83
CA PRO A 441 95.05 30.91 18.17
C PRO A 441 95.20 32.25 19.00
N PRO A 442 94.23 32.86 19.76
CA PRO A 442 93.41 32.27 20.85
C PRO A 442 91.96 32.82 21.08
N GLN A 443 91.22 32.03 21.87
CA GLN A 443 90.10 32.26 22.84
C GLN A 443 89.90 33.68 23.48
N PRO A 444 88.88 33.93 24.36
CA PRO A 444 87.45 33.50 24.43
C PRO A 444 86.48 34.56 25.07
N SER A 445 85.22 34.14 25.30
CA SER A 445 84.22 34.62 26.32
C SER A 445 83.19 35.65 25.83
N ALA A 446 81.93 35.70 26.26
CA ALA A 446 81.09 34.92 27.18
C ALA A 446 79.62 35.36 26.96
N SER A 447 78.65 34.43 27.04
CA SER A 447 77.58 34.33 28.05
C SER A 447 76.58 35.49 28.18
N GLY A 448 75.28 35.17 28.12
CA GLY A 448 74.26 35.91 28.88
C GLY A 448 72.81 35.65 28.44
N PRO A 449 71.82 35.57 29.37
CA PRO A 449 70.69 34.65 29.24
C PRO A 449 69.26 35.26 29.41
N THR A 450 68.27 34.42 29.07
CA THR A 450 66.87 34.24 29.56
C THR A 450 66.03 35.35 30.26
N ALA A 451 64.85 35.56 29.67
CA ALA A 451 63.47 35.32 30.17
C ALA A 451 62.63 36.40 30.93
N ASN A 452 61.44 36.62 30.33
CA ASN A 452 60.07 36.85 30.86
C ASN A 452 59.73 38.09 31.72
N ALA A 453 58.76 38.91 31.28
CA ALA A 453 57.31 38.72 31.53
C ALA A 453 56.46 39.99 31.22
N HIS A 454 55.20 39.74 30.84
CA HIS A 454 53.96 40.48 31.19
C HIS A 454 53.42 41.73 30.44
N HIS A 455 52.08 41.71 30.34
CA HIS A 455 51.08 42.78 30.15
C HIS A 455 50.56 43.20 28.74
N THR A 456 49.25 43.00 28.56
CA THR A 456 48.28 43.62 27.62
C THR A 456 47.90 45.06 28.08
N PRO A 457 47.27 45.98 27.28
CA PRO A 457 45.88 45.86 26.74
C PRO A 457 45.47 46.63 25.43
N GLN A 458 44.39 46.17 24.74
CA GLN A 458 43.32 46.84 23.90
C GLN A 458 43.64 47.97 22.85
N PRO A 459 42.71 48.43 21.94
CA PRO A 459 41.26 48.14 21.75
C PRO A 459 40.72 47.92 20.30
N SER A 460 39.40 47.63 20.29
CA SER A 460 38.31 47.46 19.31
C SER A 460 38.22 48.29 18.00
N ALA A 461 37.57 47.70 16.97
CA ALA A 461 36.44 48.27 16.20
C ALA A 461 35.75 47.21 15.28
N VAL A 462 34.42 47.33 15.14
CA VAL A 462 33.39 46.53 14.40
C VAL A 462 32.55 47.58 13.62
N PRO A 463 31.93 47.38 12.40
CA PRO A 463 30.73 46.53 12.18
C PRO A 463 30.43 45.89 10.78
N THR A 464 29.83 44.68 10.84
CA THR A 464 28.64 44.03 10.15
C THR A 464 28.22 44.34 8.68
N PRO A 465 27.25 43.62 8.04
CA PRO A 465 26.96 42.16 7.90
C PRO A 465 26.64 41.72 6.43
N ALA A 466 26.59 40.41 6.12
CA ALA A 466 25.57 39.79 5.23
C ALA A 466 25.72 38.24 5.11
N MET A 467 24.63 37.51 5.30
CA MET A 467 24.33 36.14 4.82
C MET A 467 23.46 36.27 3.52
N PRO A 468 23.24 35.25 2.64
CA PRO A 468 22.96 33.84 3.00
C PRO A 468 23.31 32.69 2.00
N THR A 469 23.09 31.48 2.51
CA THR A 469 22.61 30.21 1.90
C THR A 469 23.46 29.31 0.97
N PRO A 470 23.25 27.98 1.03
CA PRO A 470 24.02 26.96 0.33
C PRO A 470 23.34 26.49 -0.97
N THR A 471 24.11 26.03 -1.95
CA THR A 471 23.57 25.26 -3.08
C THR A 471 24.54 24.17 -3.50
N SER A 472 24.03 22.96 -3.43
CA SER A 472 24.56 21.73 -4.01
C SER A 472 24.57 21.80 -5.54
N ALA A 473 25.71 21.55 -6.17
CA ALA A 473 25.77 21.14 -7.57
C ALA A 473 27.01 20.27 -7.81
N MET A 474 26.80 19.05 -8.29
CA MET A 474 27.83 18.21 -8.91
C MET A 474 28.39 18.89 -10.16
N PRO A 475 29.68 18.69 -10.50
CA PRO A 475 30.13 18.77 -11.88
C PRO A 475 30.53 17.40 -12.44
N SER A 476 30.11 17.21 -13.69
CA SER A 476 30.55 16.18 -14.63
C SER A 476 32.08 16.19 -14.85
N PRO A 477 32.72 15.09 -15.26
CA PRO A 477 34.15 15.06 -15.53
C PRO A 477 34.46 15.66 -16.90
N SER A 478 35.14 16.81 -16.91
CA SER A 478 35.76 17.36 -18.12
C SER A 478 37.15 16.74 -18.30
N ALA A 479 37.39 16.20 -19.49
CA ALA A 479 38.70 15.82 -19.97
C ALA A 479 39.61 17.07 -20.05
N ALA A 480 40.75 17.03 -19.37
CA ALA A 480 41.87 17.93 -19.61
C ALA A 480 43.15 17.22 -19.19
N GLY A 481 43.97 16.82 -20.16
CA GLY A 481 45.32 16.33 -19.92
C GLY A 481 46.11 17.40 -19.16
N HIS A 482 46.65 17.01 -18.01
CA HIS A 482 47.65 17.78 -17.30
C HIS A 482 49.02 17.17 -17.59
N GLU A 483 49.81 17.89 -18.38
CA GLU A 483 51.26 17.78 -18.36
C GLU A 483 51.71 18.40 -17.02
N VAL A 484 52.16 17.55 -16.08
CA VAL A 484 52.57 17.98 -14.75
C VAL A 484 54.09 18.19 -14.75
N ASP A 485 54.50 19.42 -14.47
CA ASP A 485 55.89 19.79 -14.20
C ASP A 485 56.31 19.18 -12.84
N LEU A 486 57.30 18.29 -12.84
CA LEU A 486 57.66 17.47 -11.68
C LEU A 486 58.52 18.25 -10.66
N PRO A 487 58.19 18.24 -9.36
CA PRO A 487 59.06 18.79 -8.33
C PRO A 487 60.33 17.94 -8.16
N ALA A 488 61.46 18.59 -7.84
CA ALA A 488 62.75 17.93 -7.66
C ALA A 488 62.72 16.97 -6.47
N VAL A 489 62.97 15.68 -6.72
CA VAL A 489 63.07 14.63 -5.70
C VAL A 489 64.26 14.90 -4.77
N THR A 490 64.02 14.99 -3.46
CA THR A 490 65.08 15.25 -2.48
C THR A 490 65.64 13.96 -1.88
N SER A 491 66.82 14.03 -1.25
CA SER A 491 67.44 12.86 -0.61
C SER A 491 66.60 12.25 0.51
N GLY A 492 65.71 13.03 1.15
CA GLY A 492 64.79 12.55 2.17
C GLY A 492 63.60 11.73 1.62
N ASP A 493 63.23 11.97 0.36
CA ASP A 493 62.12 11.26 -0.29
C ASP A 493 62.50 9.85 -0.75
N CYS A 494 63.81 9.59 -0.87
CA CYS A 494 64.40 8.34 -1.35
C CYS A 494 64.92 7.41 -0.23
N GLN A 495 64.66 7.74 1.03
CA GLN A 495 65.04 6.95 2.21
C GLN A 495 63.95 5.96 2.64
#